data_AF-A0A953K525-F1
#
_entry.id   AF-A0A953K525-F1
#
_cell.length_a   1.000
_cell.length_b   1.000
_cell.length_c   1.000
_cell.angle_alpha   90.00
_cell.angle_beta   90.00
_cell.angle_gamma   90.00
#
_symmetry.space_group_name_H-M   'P 1'
#
loop_
_entity.id
_entity.type
_entity.pdbx_description
1 polymer ?
#
loop_
_entity_poly.entity_id
_entity_poly.type
_entity_poly.pdbx_seq_one_letter_code
_entity_poly.pdbx_strand_id
1 'polypeptide(L)' 'MEQIVLQLKNTRKRRLLLELLGELDFVKVTSVIRDGRKVAFANDLLDALMEAKADARGEKKLTRARDFLKHG' A
#
# COMPACT_ATOMS: atom_id res chain seq x y z
N MET A 1 27.53 -9.68 0.24
CA MET A 1 26.52 -9.33 1.26
C MET A 1 26.31 -7.83 1.18
N GLU A 2 25.12 -7.40 0.77
CA GLU A 2 24.79 -5.98 0.71
C GLU A 2 24.25 -5.53 2.08
N GLN A 3 24.88 -4.53 2.68
CA GLN A 3 24.44 -3.96 3.95
C GLN A 3 23.92 -2.54 3.68
N ILE A 4 22.61 -2.34 3.85
CA ILE A 4 21.98 -1.03 3.70
C ILE A 4 21.98 -0.33 5.05
N VAL A 5 22.70 0.79 5.17
CA VAL A 5 22.74 1.61 6.39
C VAL A 5 21.87 2.86 6.17
N LEU A 6 20.78 2.98 6.93
CA LEU A 6 19.85 4.11 6.86
C LEU A 6 20.04 5.04 8.06
N GLN A 7 20.40 6.29 7.82
CA GLN A 7 20.50 7.32 8.85
C GLN A 7 19.26 8.23 8.83
N LEU A 8 18.49 8.23 9.92
CA LEU A 8 17.34 9.13 10.07
C LEU A 8 17.72 10.41 10.82
N LYS A 9 17.57 11.55 10.14
CA LYS A 9 17.84 12.89 10.70
C LYS A 9 16.69 13.47 11.54
N ASN A 10 15.54 12.80 11.60
CA ASN A 10 14.35 13.28 12.31
C ASN A 10 13.90 12.28 13.37
N THR A 11 13.94 12.70 14.64
CA THR A 11 13.67 11.85 15.81
C THR A 11 12.23 11.33 15.89
N ARG A 12 11.24 12.09 15.41
CA ARG A 12 9.83 11.62 15.34
C ARG A 12 9.66 10.54 14.29
N LYS A 13 10.29 10.69 13.11
CA LYS A 13 10.27 9.68 12.05
C LYS A 13 11.06 8.42 12.44
N ARG A 14 12.08 8.56 13.29
CA ARG A 14 12.82 7.41 13.85
C ARG A 14 11.94 6.48 14.67
N ARG A 15 11.10 7.03 15.54
CA ARG A 15 10.21 6.20 16.36
C ARG A 15 9.21 5.42 15.50
N LEU A 16 8.54 6.11 14.57
CA LEU A 16 7.63 5.47 13.61
C LEU A 16 8.31 4.38 12.78
N LEU A 17 9.55 4.63 12.30
CA LEU A 17 10.29 3.61 11.56
C LEU A 17 10.61 2.39 12.42
N LEU A 18 11.04 2.58 13.67
CA LEU A 18 11.35 1.48 14.58
C LEU A 18 10.11 0.65 14.94
N GLU A 19 8.96 1.30 15.14
CA GLU A 19 7.68 0.61 15.36
C GLU A 19 7.30 -0.22 14.11
N LEU A 20 7.41 0.34 12.89
CA LEU A 20 7.19 -0.41 11.65
C LEU A 20 8.17 -1.57 11.46
N LEU A 21 9.46 -1.38 11.80
CA LEU A 21 10.47 -2.43 11.74
C LEU A 21 10.18 -3.56 12.74
N GLY A 22 9.69 -3.25 13.93
CA GLY A 22 9.27 -4.25 14.91
C GLY A 22 8.06 -5.06 14.44
N GLU A 23 7.11 -4.44 13.75
CA GLU A 23 5.99 -5.16 13.13
C GLU A 23 6.45 -6.06 11.96
N LEU A 24 7.53 -5.69 11.25
CA LEU A 24 8.06 -6.49 10.14
C LEU A 24 8.61 -7.86 10.59
N ASP A 25 9.07 -8.00 11.84
CA ASP A 25 9.46 -9.31 12.39
C ASP A 25 8.30 -10.32 12.42
N PHE A 26 7.05 -9.82 12.42
CA PHE A 26 5.83 -10.64 12.35
C PHE A 26 5.30 -10.81 10.92
N VAL A 27 5.92 -10.16 9.93
CA VAL A 27 5.51 -10.24 8.52
C VAL A 27 6.39 -11.24 7.78
N LYS A 28 5.80 -12.37 7.40
CA LYS A 28 6.47 -13.35 6.55
C LYS A 28 6.26 -13.02 5.07
N VAL A 29 7.34 -12.86 4.32
CA VAL A 29 7.28 -12.81 2.85
C VAL A 29 6.97 -14.23 2.34
N THR A 30 5.74 -14.46 1.86
CA THR A 30 5.31 -15.75 1.33
C THR A 30 5.56 -15.92 -0.16
N SER A 31 5.72 -14.81 -0.89
CA SER A 31 6.01 -14.81 -2.32
C SER A 31 6.64 -13.49 -2.74
N VAL A 32 7.52 -13.53 -3.75
CA VAL A 32 8.14 -12.35 -4.36
C VAL A 32 7.77 -12.30 -5.83
N ILE A 33 7.06 -11.26 -6.25
CA ILE A 33 6.66 -11.05 -7.64
C ILE A 33 7.73 -10.19 -8.32
N ARG A 34 8.42 -10.75 -9.32
CA ARG A 34 9.48 -10.04 -10.08
C ARG A 34 9.04 -9.54 -11.45
N ASP A 35 7.88 -9.99 -11.92
CA ASP A 35 7.30 -9.56 -13.19
C ASP A 35 6.65 -8.20 -13.03
N GLY A 36 7.16 -7.20 -13.76
CA GLY A 36 6.69 -5.81 -13.65
C GLY A 36 5.21 -5.62 -13.96
N ARG A 37 4.62 -6.42 -14.87
CA ARG A 37 3.18 -6.34 -15.15
C ARG A 37 2.34 -6.88 -14.00
N LYS A 38 2.79 -7.98 -13.38
CA LYS A 38 2.12 -8.53 -12.20
C LYS A 38 2.22 -7.60 -11.00
N VAL A 39 3.35 -6.90 -10.84
CA VAL A 39 3.52 -5.88 -9.79
C VAL A 39 2.57 -4.71 -10.02
N ALA A 40 2.50 -4.17 -11.24
CA ALA A 40 1.59 -3.09 -11.58
C ALA A 40 0.12 -3.47 -11.29
N PHE A 41 -0.31 -4.64 -11.75
CA PHE A 41 -1.66 -5.14 -11.48
C PHE A 41 -1.96 -5.30 -9.98
N ALA A 42 -1.00 -5.82 -9.20
CA ALA A 42 -1.17 -5.97 -7.76
C ALA A 42 -1.31 -4.61 -7.06
N ASN A 43 -0.55 -3.59 -7.50
CA ASN A 43 -0.65 -2.23 -6.99
C ASN A 43 -2.00 -1.60 -7.34
N ASP A 44 -2.43 -1.70 -8.60
CA ASP A 44 -3.73 -1.17 -9.04
C ASP A 44 -4.89 -1.79 -8.23
N LEU A 45 -4.80 -3.10 -7.93
CA LEU A 45 -5.79 -3.78 -7.10
C LEU A 45 -5.78 -3.29 -5.65
N LEU A 46 -4.58 -3.09 -5.07
CA LEU A 46 -4.45 -2.54 -3.70
C LEU A 46 -5.06 -1.15 -3.62
N ASP A 47 -4.79 -0.29 -4.60
CA ASP A 47 -5.35 1.06 -4.67
C ASP A 47 -6.88 1.01 -4.77
N ALA A 48 -7.43 0.17 -5.65
CA ALA A 48 -8.88 -0.02 -5.76
C ALA A 48 -9.51 -0.49 -4.43
N LEU A 49 -8.85 -1.40 -3.71
CA LEU A 49 -9.32 -1.86 -2.39
C LEU A 49 -9.24 -0.77 -1.33
N MET A 50 -8.21 0.08 -1.35
CA MET A 50 -8.09 1.22 -0.46
C MET A 50 -9.18 2.26 -0.71
N GLU A 51 -9.50 2.53 -1.97
CA GLU A 51 -10.62 3.40 -2.34
C GLU A 51 -11.98 2.82 -1.90
N ALA A 52 -12.19 1.51 -2.07
CA ALA A 52 -13.38 0.83 -1.56
C ALA A 52 -13.52 0.91 -0.04
N LYS A 53 -12.40 0.81 0.69
CA LYS A 53 -12.39 1.02 2.15
C LYS A 53 -12.71 2.45 2.53
N ALA A 54 -12.21 3.44 1.79
CA ALA A 54 -12.52 4.86 2.03
C ALA A 54 -14.01 5.17 1.80
N ASP A 55 -14.64 4.56 0.78
CA ASP A 55 -16.10 4.64 0.55
C ASP A 55 -16.91 4.00 1.66
N ALA A 56 -16.51 2.80 2.10
CA ALA A 56 -17.16 2.12 3.21
C ALA A 56 -17.09 2.93 4.53
N ARG A 57 -16.04 3.76 4.71
CA ARG A 57 -15.89 4.69 5.85
C ARG A 57 -16.59 6.02 5.64
N GLY A 58 -17.14 6.29 4.46
CA GLY A 58 -17.78 7.56 4.10
C GLY A 58 -16.81 8.70 3.79
N GLU A 59 -15.51 8.41 3.65
CA GLU A 59 -14.46 9.41 3.41
C GLU A 59 -14.38 9.81 1.92
N LYS A 60 -14.72 8.91 0.99
CA LYS A 60 -14.71 9.16 -0.46
C LYS A 60 -15.84 8.39 -1.13
N LYS A 61 -16.72 9.06 -1.86
CA LYS A 61 -17.86 8.39 -2.52
C LYS A 61 -17.42 7.74 -3.83
N LEU A 62 -17.53 6.42 -3.94
CA LEU A 62 -17.27 5.71 -5.19
C LEU A 62 -18.45 5.85 -6.16
N THR A 63 -18.12 6.10 -7.42
CA THR A 63 -19.10 6.14 -8.50
C THR A 63 -19.52 4.72 -8.84
N ARG A 64 -20.83 4.44 -8.88
CA ARG A 64 -21.32 3.13 -9.30
C ARG A 64 -20.95 2.89 -10.77
N ALA A 65 -20.55 1.66 -11.09
CA ALA A 65 -20.16 1.29 -12.46
C ALA A 65 -21.23 1.66 -13.51
N ARG A 66 -22.51 1.50 -13.16
CA ARG A 66 -23.64 1.89 -14.04
C ARG A 66 -23.64 3.39 -14.38
N ASP A 67 -23.27 4.23 -13.42
CA ASP A 67 -23.30 5.68 -13.58
C ASP A 67 -22.03 6.17 -14.31
N PHE A 68 -20.90 5.48 -14.12
CA PHE A 68 -19.69 5.69 -14.92
C PHE A 68 -19.93 5.39 -16.41
N LEU A 69 -20.52 4.23 -16.72
CA LEU A 69 -20.77 3.80 -18.11
C LEU A 69 -21.82 4.64 -18.86
N LYS A 70 -22.60 5.48 -18.16
CA LYS A 70 -23.55 6.40 -18.79
C LYS A 70 -22.92 7.73 -19.22
N HIS A 71 -21.74 8.05 -18.70
CA HIS A 71 -21.06 9.33 -18.91
C HIS A 71 -19.63 9.19 -19.44
N GLY A 72 -19.14 7.97 -19.62
CA GLY A 72 -17.84 7.64 -20.22
C GLY A 72 -17.94 7.24 -21.68
#